data_AF-A0A7C9EPK4-F1
#
_entry.id   AF-A0A7C9EPK4-F1
#
_cell.length_a   1.000
_cell.length_b   1.000
_cell.length_c   1.000
_cell.angle_alpha   90.00
_cell.angle_beta   90.00
_cell.angle_gamma   90.00
#
_symmetry.space_group_name_H-M   'P 1'
#
loop_
_entity.id
_entity.type
_entity.pdbx_description
1 polymer ?
#
loop_
_entity_poly.entity_id
_entity_poly.type
_entity_poly.pdbx_seq_one_letter_code
_entity_poly.pdbx_strand_id
1 'polypeptide(L)'
;ALPISIKMFPGGNICNDLPDDQRYPPPYVDSGICGYNGICSLTNEGRPTCQCPANYSLIDPNDTYGSCKPDFILDECDGVITKSEYNLVSLQNTDFPFGNYAALVNVIEEEC
;
A
#
# COMPACT_ATOMS: atom_id res chain seq x y z
N ALA A 1 28.24 -22.88 3.04
CA ALA A 1 27.06 -22.21 2.45
C ALA A 1 25.86 -22.53 3.32
N LEU A 2 25.20 -21.53 3.90
CA LEU A 2 23.99 -21.76 4.68
C LEU A 2 22.82 -22.03 3.72
N PRO A 3 21.98 -23.04 3.96
CA PRO A 3 20.81 -23.28 3.12
C PRO A 3 19.85 -22.11 3.27
N ILE A 4 19.51 -21.46 2.15
CA ILE A 4 18.42 -20.50 2.09
C ILE A 4 17.14 -21.28 2.38
N SER A 5 16.56 -21.07 3.56
CA SER A 5 15.29 -21.71 3.93
C SER A 5 14.16 -20.91 3.31
N ILE A 6 13.72 -21.32 2.11
CA ILE A 6 12.54 -20.75 1.47
C ILE A 6 11.33 -21.30 2.23
N LYS A 7 10.77 -20.49 3.14
CA LYS A 7 9.44 -20.77 3.68
C LYS A 7 8.43 -20.54 2.57
N MET A 8 7.96 -21.62 1.95
CA MET A 8 6.79 -21.56 1.09
C MET A 8 5.59 -21.25 1.97
N PHE A 9 4.98 -20.08 1.80
CA PHE A 9 3.69 -19.79 2.40
C PHE A 9 2.63 -20.73 1.79
N PRO A 10 1.78 -21.38 2.60
CA PRO A 10 0.84 -22.36 2.11
C PRO A 10 -0.28 -21.66 1.32
N GLY A 11 -0.22 -21.70 -0.01
CA GLY A 11 -1.37 -21.54 -0.91
C GLY A 11 -2.26 -20.30 -0.74
N GLY A 12 -1.76 -19.20 -0.17
CA GLY A 12 -2.50 -17.97 0.08
C GLY A 12 -2.20 -16.86 -0.93
N ASN A 13 -3.06 -15.84 -0.98
CA ASN A 13 -2.79 -14.62 -1.73
C ASN A 13 -1.80 -13.76 -0.93
N ILE A 14 -0.53 -13.79 -1.30
CA ILE A 14 0.55 -13.03 -0.64
C ILE A 14 0.31 -11.50 -0.65
N CYS A 15 -0.55 -10.98 -1.54
CA CYS A 15 -0.93 -9.57 -1.53
C CYS A 15 -1.75 -9.18 -0.29
N ASN A 16 -2.40 -10.17 0.35
CA ASN A 16 -3.20 -9.97 1.56
C ASN A 16 -2.43 -10.36 2.83
N ASP A 17 -1.25 -10.97 2.69
CA ASP A 17 -0.38 -11.37 3.80
C ASP A 17 0.44 -10.16 4.26
N LEU A 18 -0.23 -9.15 4.79
CA LEU A 18 0.44 -8.11 5.56
C LEU A 18 0.74 -8.66 6.96
N PRO A 19 1.96 -8.49 7.50
CA PRO A 19 2.27 -8.92 8.85
C PRO A 19 1.46 -8.09 9.84
N ASP A 20 0.33 -8.64 10.27
CA ASP A 20 -0.43 -8.16 11.42
C ASP A 20 0.33 -8.57 12.69
N ASP A 21 1.39 -7.84 13.06
CA ASP A 21 1.98 -8.03 14.38
C ASP A 21 1.18 -7.21 15.39
N GLN A 22 0.05 -7.77 15.83
CA GLN A 22 -0.79 -7.25 16.92
C GLN A 22 -0.07 -7.14 18.28
N ARG A 23 1.25 -7.35 18.35
CA ARG A 23 2.02 -7.22 19.59
C ARG A 23 2.40 -5.78 19.87
N TYR A 24 1.61 -5.14 20.71
CA TYR A 24 1.97 -3.88 21.36
C TYR A 24 3.31 -3.98 22.15
N PRO A 25 4.22 -2.98 22.11
CA PRO A 25 4.12 -1.69 21.43
C PRO A 25 4.26 -1.84 19.91
N PRO A 26 3.55 -1.03 19.09
CA PRO A 26 3.23 -1.37 17.71
C PRO A 26 4.51 -1.63 16.90
N PRO A 27 4.72 -2.85 16.41
CA PRO A 27 5.78 -3.14 15.47
C PRO A 27 5.35 -2.46 14.17
N TYR A 28 6.33 -1.88 13.49
CA TYR A 28 6.18 -1.25 12.19
C TYR A 28 5.21 -2.04 11.31
N VAL A 29 4.13 -1.37 10.86
CA VAL A 29 3.30 -1.90 9.77
C VAL A 29 4.20 -1.99 8.56
N ASP A 30 4.64 -3.21 8.26
CA ASP A 30 5.45 -3.46 7.09
C ASP A 30 4.61 -3.16 5.87
N SER A 31 5.25 -2.57 4.86
CA SER A 31 4.62 -2.13 3.63
C SER A 31 4.14 -3.29 2.73
N GLY A 32 4.22 -4.52 3.22
CA GLY A 32 3.95 -5.73 2.45
C GLY A 32 4.95 -5.92 1.32
N ILE A 33 4.60 -6.79 0.37
CA ILE A 33 5.50 -7.20 -0.72
C ILE A 33 5.72 -6.14 -1.81
N CYS A 34 4.91 -5.08 -1.83
CA CYS A 34 4.96 -4.04 -2.86
C CYS A 34 5.41 -2.67 -2.35
N GLY A 35 5.91 -2.58 -1.11
CA GLY A 35 6.29 -1.30 -0.56
C GLY A 35 5.11 -0.35 -0.34
N TYR A 36 5.40 0.83 0.23
CA TYR A 36 4.38 1.83 0.49
C TYR A 36 3.81 2.36 -0.82
N ASN A 37 2.50 2.57 -0.88
CA ASN A 37 1.77 3.03 -2.06
C ASN A 37 1.92 2.11 -3.30
N GLY A 38 2.35 0.85 -3.13
CA GLY A 38 2.38 -0.14 -4.20
C GLY A 38 1.13 -1.00 -4.20
N ILE A 39 0.50 -1.17 -5.36
CA ILE A 39 -0.66 -2.05 -5.55
C ILE A 39 -0.15 -3.44 -5.90
N CYS A 40 -0.52 -4.42 -5.06
CA CYS A 40 -0.19 -5.82 -5.29
C CYS A 40 -1.29 -6.54 -6.08
N SER A 41 -0.89 -7.30 -7.09
CA SER A 41 -1.76 -8.24 -7.81
C SER A 41 -1.04 -9.54 -8.12
N LEU A 42 -1.78 -10.63 -8.31
CA LEU A 42 -1.22 -11.93 -8.65
C LEU A 42 -1.30 -12.19 -10.16
N THR A 43 -0.23 -12.75 -10.72
CA THR A 43 -0.28 -13.36 -12.07
C THR A 43 -1.09 -14.66 -12.04
N ASN A 44 -1.38 -15.21 -13.23
CA ASN A 44 -2.05 -16.50 -13.37
C ASN A 44 -1.28 -17.66 -12.72
N GLU A 45 0.05 -17.52 -12.57
CA GLU A 45 0.92 -18.47 -11.90
C GLU A 45 0.99 -18.26 -10.37
N GLY A 46 0.19 -17.34 -9.83
CA GLY A 46 0.15 -17.01 -8.40
C GLY A 46 1.36 -16.21 -7.92
N ARG A 47 2.07 -15.53 -8.83
CA ARG A 47 3.22 -14.68 -8.46
C ARG A 47 2.78 -13.25 -8.21
N PRO A 48 3.30 -12.57 -7.16
CA PRO A 48 3.00 -11.18 -6.92
C PRO A 48 3.66 -10.29 -7.98
N THR A 49 2.91 -9.27 -8.38
CA THR A 49 3.35 -8.14 -9.19
C THR A 49 2.93 -6.86 -8.49
N CYS A 50 3.80 -5.86 -8.57
CA CYS A 50 3.62 -4.58 -7.91
C CYS A 50 3.56 -3.47 -8.94
N GLN A 51 2.62 -2.56 -8.77
CA GLN A 51 2.43 -1.41 -9.65
C GLN A 51 2.11 -0.16 -8.83
N CYS A 52 2.68 0.98 -9.22
CA CYS A 52 2.30 2.24 -8.62
C CYS A 52 0.94 2.70 -9.17
N PRO A 53 0.08 3.33 -8.34
CA PRO A 53 -1.14 3.96 -8.81
C PRO A 53 -0.86 5.11 -9.79
N ALA A 54 -1.91 5.61 -10.44
CA ALA A 54 -1.78 6.76 -11.32
C ALA A 54 -1.20 7.98 -10.58
N ASN A 55 -0.29 8.70 -11.23
CA ASN A 55 0.47 9.84 -10.66
C ASN A 55 1.42 9.45 -9.51
N TYR A 56 1.83 8.20 -9.44
CA TYR A 56 2.90 7.72 -8.56
C TYR A 56 3.95 6.97 -9.38
N SER A 57 5.20 7.11 -8.97
CA SER A 57 6.34 6.43 -9.57
C SER A 57 7.16 5.69 -8.52
N LEU A 58 7.89 4.66 -8.95
CA LEU A 58 8.83 3.95 -8.07
C LEU A 58 9.88 4.92 -7.52
N ILE A 59 10.21 4.78 -6.24
CA ILE A 59 11.31 5.52 -5.63
C ILE A 59 12.64 5.09 -6.27
N ASP A 60 12.86 3.78 -6.42
CA ASP A 60 13.95 3.20 -7.20
C ASP A 60 13.38 2.49 -8.44
N PRO A 61 13.61 3.00 -9.65
CA PRO A 61 13.15 2.36 -10.89
C PRO A 61 13.67 0.94 -11.11
N ASN A 62 14.75 0.54 -10.42
CA ASN A 62 15.33 -0.81 -10.53
C ASN A 62 14.71 -1.80 -9.54
N ASP A 63 13.93 -1.33 -8.57
CA ASP A 63 13.24 -2.16 -7.59
C ASP A 63 11.73 -2.13 -7.85
N THR A 64 11.26 -3.06 -8.69
CA THR A 64 9.84 -3.15 -9.05
C THR A 64 8.93 -3.56 -7.90
N TYR A 65 9.49 -4.03 -6.78
CA TYR A 65 8.77 -4.39 -5.56
C TYR A 65 8.91 -3.31 -4.48
N GLY A 66 9.63 -2.24 -4.79
CA GLY A 66 9.89 -1.12 -3.90
C GLY A 66 8.70 -0.16 -3.77
N SER A 67 8.84 0.78 -2.84
CA SER A 67 7.80 1.76 -2.55
C SER A 67 7.63 2.80 -3.67
N CYS A 68 6.41 3.33 -3.78
CA CYS A 68 6.03 4.40 -4.72
C CYS A 68 5.95 5.77 -4.02
N LYS A 69 6.33 6.82 -4.76
CA LYS A 69 6.18 8.23 -4.36
C LYS A 69 5.18 8.94 -5.27
N PRO A 70 4.49 9.98 -4.78
CA PRO A 70 3.65 10.82 -5.63
C PRO A 70 4.54 11.59 -6.63
N ASP A 71 4.01 11.77 -7.83
CA ASP A 71 4.61 12.59 -8.89
C ASP A 71 4.09 14.05 -8.86
N PHE A 72 3.33 14.38 -7.82
CA PHE A 72 2.77 15.70 -7.56
C PHE A 72 3.18 16.20 -6.18
N ILE A 73 3.05 17.51 -5.97
CA ILE A 73 3.34 18.14 -4.68
C ILE A 73 2.19 17.80 -3.73
N LEU A 74 2.53 17.17 -2.60
CA LEU A 74 1.61 17.05 -1.47
C LEU A 74 1.63 18.38 -0.71
N ASP A 75 0.44 18.96 -0.51
CA ASP A 75 0.32 20.13 0.36
C ASP A 75 0.63 19.76 1.80
N GLU A 76 1.49 20.54 2.45
CA GLU A 76 1.70 20.45 3.88
C GLU A 76 0.50 21.07 4.59
N CYS A 77 -0.16 20.28 5.44
CA CYS A 77 -1.28 20.77 6.22
C CYS A 77 -0.74 21.60 7.40
N ASP A 78 -0.42 22.87 7.14
CA ASP A 78 0.15 23.81 8.12
C ASP A 78 -0.87 24.31 9.17
N GLY A 79 -2.01 23.62 9.29
CA GLY A 79 -3.15 24.05 10.12
C GLY A 79 -3.93 25.24 9.56
N VAL A 80 -3.48 25.82 8.44
CA VAL A 80 -4.22 26.78 7.65
C VAL A 80 -4.99 25.99 6.58
N ILE A 81 -6.31 25.89 6.72
CA ILE A 81 -7.14 25.26 5.70
C ILE A 81 -7.19 26.18 4.47
N THR A 82 -6.20 26.06 3.60
CA THR A 82 -6.32 26.52 2.22
C THR A 82 -7.14 25.50 1.48
N LYS A 83 -8.19 25.95 0.78
CA LYS A 83 -9.00 25.08 -0.06
C LYS A 83 -8.17 24.70 -1.28
N SER A 84 -7.36 23.66 -1.17
CA SER A 84 -6.62 23.11 -2.29
C SER A 84 -7.55 22.27 -3.15
N GLU A 85 -7.34 22.30 -4.47
CA GLU A 85 -8.08 21.47 -5.40
C GLU A 85 -7.39 20.10 -5.49
N TYR A 86 -8.07 19.07 -5.02
CA TYR A 86 -7.60 17.69 -5.10
C TYR A 86 -8.44 16.91 -6.11
N ASN A 87 -7.78 16.02 -6.86
CA ASN A 87 -8.46 15.05 -7.70
C ASN A 87 -8.41 13.68 -7.01
N LEU A 88 -9.58 13.11 -6.72
CA LEU A 88 -9.70 11.75 -6.23
C LEU A 88 -9.73 10.80 -7.43
N VAL A 89 -8.88 9.78 -7.40
CA VAL A 89 -8.84 8.71 -8.41
C VAL A 89 -9.33 7.43 -7.77
N SER A 90 -10.41 6.87 -8.32
CA SER A 90 -10.94 5.59 -7.84
C SER A 90 -10.02 4.43 -8.26
N LEU A 91 -9.58 3.63 -7.28
CA LEU A 91 -8.83 2.41 -7.50
C LEU A 91 -9.76 1.21 -7.32
N GLN A 92 -10.02 0.50 -8.41
CA GLN A 92 -10.90 -0.67 -8.41
C GLN A 92 -10.13 -1.92 -7.97
N ASN A 93 -10.81 -2.86 -7.29
CA ASN A 93 -10.23 -4.13 -6.83
C ASN A 93 -8.95 -3.95 -5.98
N THR A 94 -8.85 -2.83 -5.27
CA THR A 94 -7.73 -2.49 -4.38
C THR A 94 -8.27 -2.40 -2.97
N ASP A 95 -7.56 -3.02 -2.02
CA ASP A 95 -7.87 -2.90 -0.61
C ASP A 95 -6.84 -1.98 0.06
N PHE A 96 -7.30 -1.16 1.01
CA PHE A 96 -6.46 -0.42 1.94
C PHE A 96 -6.59 -1.08 3.31
N PRO A 97 -5.92 -2.23 3.50
CA PRO A 97 -6.06 -3.01 4.72
C PRO A 97 -5.71 -2.16 5.94
N PHE A 98 -6.55 -2.29 6.97
CA PHE A 98 -6.46 -1.63 8.29
C PHE A 98 -6.67 -0.11 8.32
N GLY A 99 -7.03 0.55 7.21
CA GLY A 99 -7.36 1.98 7.22
C GLY A 99 -6.22 2.86 7.73
N ASN A 100 -5.00 2.59 7.26
CA ASN A 100 -3.71 3.01 7.82
C ASN A 100 -3.50 4.52 8.07
N TYR A 101 -4.38 5.38 7.57
CA TYR A 101 -4.36 6.82 7.85
C TYR A 101 -5.50 7.21 8.79
N ALA A 102 -6.74 6.94 8.36
CA ALA A 102 -7.95 7.06 9.15
C ALA A 102 -9.02 6.15 8.55
N ALA A 103 -9.85 5.55 9.40
CA ALA A 103 -11.04 4.84 8.98
C ALA A 103 -12.25 5.46 9.69
N LEU A 104 -13.21 5.94 8.91
CA LEU A 104 -14.50 6.32 9.45
C LEU A 104 -15.45 5.12 9.35
N VAL A 105 -16.25 4.90 10.39
CA VAL A 105 -17.18 3.75 10.47
C VAL A 105 -18.60 4.27 10.29
N ASN A 106 -19.39 3.57 9.47
CA ASN A 106 -20.80 3.88 9.17
C ASN A 106 -21.04 5.21 8.44
N VAL A 107 -20.15 5.57 7.51
CA VAL A 107 -20.30 6.77 6.67
C VAL A 107 -20.44 6.36 5.21
N ILE A 108 -21.21 7.12 4.42
CA ILE A 108 -21.30 6.91 2.97
C ILE A 108 -20.17 7.66 2.26
N GLU A 109 -19.89 7.29 1.01
CA GLU A 109 -18.82 7.89 0.19
C GLU A 109 -18.93 9.41 0.08
N GLU A 110 -20.15 9.94 -0.04
CA GLU A 110 -20.41 11.40 -0.15
C GLU A 110 -20.12 12.18 1.14
N GLU A 111 -20.12 11.49 2.29
CA GLU A 111 -19.90 12.07 3.62
C GLU A 111 -18.43 11.92 4.09
N CYS A 112 -17.62 11.18 3.32
CA CYS A 112 -16.18 11.05 3.54
C CYS A 112 -15.42 12.27 3.02
#